data_AF-A0A929Y3H2-F1
#
_entry.id   AF-A0A929Y3H2-F1
#
_cell.length_a   1.000
_cell.length_b   1.000
_cell.length_c   1.000
_cell.angle_alpha   90.00
_cell.angle_beta   90.00
_cell.angle_gamma   90.00
#
_symmetry.space_group_name_H-M   'P 1'
#
loop_
_entity.id
_entity.type
_entity.pdbx_description
1 polymer ?
#
loop_
_entity_poly.entity_id
_entity_poly.type
_entity_poly.pdbx_seq_one_letter_code
_entity_poly.pdbx_strand_id
1 'polypeptide(L)'
;IMEIIYNQDFKKIFAKKLQMFICIVISLFIAAIFQFDILGYDRYIPKVSDISSAAVVSDFLESNASQYFNKMGFHNETKYDSITNIDYASDIDIESMLMREMNIKDKEAVVALAKLGVANLSSEWRADSISERVLISYKLKSGKKVQRVYNIDFDAAIKELSSIYDDEGYKTGMYPILSEDSKNIVSVDFNGIRDNDKHLTSENGDLAKLADVYKKELLSLKYDTKVKSYPFASIRFNDADEQKTLDAAYKDSGNYSDYSSDSKYADLMDDVGYYPVYPEFKETVAMLKAMGVDVKEKMSVEDIDRIEVSEFKPEQIETYYDSYNETGTKVFTDAKDIEEILDKVVVCDSPYKEDLNEDVNFNVLIYLKSDVSDAYGGGLQYHFKRGDIPENVK
;
A
#
# COMPACT_ATOMS: atom_id res chain seq x y z
N ILE A 1 22.03 32.53 -39.12
CA ILE A 1 22.96 31.56 -39.74
C ILE A 1 23.43 32.04 -41.11
N MET A 2 22.56 32.25 -42.11
CA MET A 2 22.94 32.81 -43.43
C MET A 2 23.72 34.14 -43.35
N GLU A 3 23.29 35.11 -42.52
CA GLU A 3 24.01 36.39 -42.34
C GLU A 3 25.41 36.25 -41.70
N ILE A 4 25.65 35.19 -40.92
CA ILE A 4 26.93 34.91 -40.26
C ILE A 4 27.88 34.25 -41.26
N ILE A 5 27.38 33.29 -42.04
CA ILE A 5 28.14 32.61 -43.10
C ILE A 5 28.57 33.62 -44.17
N TYR A 6 27.67 34.54 -44.56
CA TYR A 6 27.94 35.51 -45.61
C TYR A 6 28.89 36.64 -45.20
N ASN A 7 28.93 37.00 -43.90
CA ASN A 7 29.76 38.09 -43.39
C ASN A 7 30.96 37.62 -42.55
N GLN A 8 31.10 36.31 -42.33
CA GLN A 8 32.11 35.69 -41.45
C GLN A 8 32.25 36.36 -40.08
N ASP A 9 31.16 36.93 -39.55
CA ASP A 9 31.17 37.69 -38.31
C ASP A 9 30.09 37.16 -37.35
N PHE A 10 30.54 36.56 -36.24
CA PHE A 10 29.66 36.05 -35.19
C PHE A 10 28.90 37.16 -34.47
N LYS A 11 29.35 38.42 -34.52
CA LYS A 11 28.59 39.56 -33.97
C LYS A 11 27.29 39.82 -34.74
N LYS A 12 27.15 39.29 -35.97
CA LYS A 12 25.91 39.35 -36.75
C LYS A 12 24.76 38.54 -36.14
N ILE A 13 25.01 37.67 -35.15
CA ILE A 13 23.95 37.05 -34.34
C ILE A 13 23.08 38.12 -33.66
N PHE A 14 23.69 39.25 -33.29
CA PHE A 14 23.00 40.40 -32.67
C PHE A 14 22.56 41.48 -33.67
N ALA A 15 22.71 41.26 -34.98
CA ALA A 15 22.35 42.27 -35.99
C ALA A 15 20.85 42.54 -36.03
N LYS A 16 20.03 41.55 -35.66
CA LYS A 16 18.56 41.62 -35.67
C LYS A 16 17.98 41.84 -34.27
N LYS A 17 18.44 42.89 -33.56
CA LYS A 17 18.04 43.17 -32.16
C LYS A 17 16.52 43.18 -31.94
N LEU A 18 15.75 43.71 -32.90
CA LEU A 18 14.28 43.72 -32.82
C LEU A 18 13.68 42.30 -32.89
N GLN A 19 14.20 41.44 -33.78
CA GLN A 19 13.73 40.05 -33.90
C GLN A 19 14.10 39.25 -32.65
N MET A 20 15.31 39.45 -32.11
CA MET A 20 15.70 38.87 -30.83
C MET A 20 14.78 39.31 -29.68
N PHE A 21 14.48 40.61 -29.60
CA PHE A 21 13.56 41.13 -28.59
C PHE A 21 12.17 40.50 -28.71
N ILE A 22 11.62 40.41 -29.93
CA ILE A 22 10.34 39.73 -30.18
C ILE A 22 10.38 38.27 -29.72
N CYS A 23 11.45 37.53 -30.04
CA CYS A 23 11.60 36.14 -29.58
C CYS A 23 11.63 36.05 -28.05
N ILE A 24 12.34 36.95 -27.36
CA ILE A 24 12.36 36.99 -25.88
C ILE A 24 10.96 37.25 -25.32
N VAL A 25 10.23 38.22 -25.87
CA VAL A 25 8.86 38.54 -25.43
C VAL A 25 7.93 37.34 -25.64
N ILE A 26 8.02 36.65 -26.78
CA ILE A 26 7.21 35.44 -27.05
C ILE A 26 7.58 34.32 -26.07
N SER A 27 8.86 34.07 -25.82
CA SER A 27 9.31 33.05 -24.86
C SER A 27 8.84 33.36 -23.44
N LEU A 28 8.92 34.62 -23.00
CA LEU A 28 8.41 35.04 -21.69
C LEU A 28 6.89 34.89 -21.59
N PHE A 29 6.16 35.18 -22.67
CA PHE A 29 4.71 34.99 -22.71
C PHE A 29 4.34 33.50 -22.62
N ILE A 30 5.03 32.63 -23.38
CA ILE A 30 4.83 31.17 -23.30
C ILE A 30 5.17 30.67 -21.90
N ALA A 31 6.29 31.09 -21.32
CA ALA A 31 6.66 30.75 -19.95
C ALA A 31 5.59 31.23 -18.94
N ALA A 32 5.05 32.44 -19.11
CA ALA A 32 3.98 32.96 -18.25
C ALA A 32 2.68 32.15 -18.33
N ILE A 33 2.32 31.60 -19.50
CA ILE A 33 1.15 30.72 -19.64
C ILE A 33 1.26 29.51 -18.73
N PHE A 34 2.42 28.87 -18.68
CA PHE A 34 2.67 27.71 -17.82
C PHE A 34 2.87 28.13 -16.36
N GLN A 35 3.74 29.11 -16.09
CA GLN A 35 4.10 29.54 -14.74
C GLN A 35 2.89 30.04 -13.94
N PHE A 36 1.94 30.72 -14.58
CA PHE A 36 0.75 31.27 -13.93
C PHE A 36 -0.51 30.46 -14.21
N ASP A 37 -0.38 29.30 -14.86
CA ASP A 37 -1.49 28.43 -15.26
C ASP A 37 -2.66 29.23 -15.89
N ILE A 38 -2.34 30.11 -16.86
CA ILE A 38 -3.29 31.08 -17.44
C ILE A 38 -4.46 30.36 -18.12
N LEU A 39 -4.18 29.20 -18.71
CA LEU A 39 -5.19 28.36 -19.38
C LEU A 39 -5.88 27.38 -18.42
N GLY A 40 -5.48 27.32 -17.16
CA GLY A 40 -6.08 26.45 -16.15
C GLY A 40 -5.78 24.96 -16.37
N TYR A 41 -4.66 24.62 -17.02
CA TYR A 41 -4.27 23.23 -17.27
C TYR A 41 -4.00 22.48 -15.96
N ASP A 42 -3.27 23.07 -15.03
CA ASP A 42 -2.91 22.43 -13.75
C ASP A 42 -4.13 22.32 -12.83
N ARG A 43 -5.00 23.34 -12.86
CA ARG A 43 -6.23 23.41 -12.07
C ARG A 43 -7.45 22.75 -12.74
N TYR A 44 -7.27 22.14 -13.91
CA TYR A 44 -8.38 21.54 -14.65
C TYR A 44 -8.97 20.33 -13.91
N ILE A 45 -10.24 20.41 -13.55
CA ILE A 45 -11.04 19.31 -13.03
C ILE A 45 -12.30 19.18 -13.91
N PRO A 46 -12.59 18.00 -14.49
CA PRO A 46 -13.78 17.84 -15.33
C PRO A 46 -15.07 17.97 -14.50
N LYS A 47 -16.17 18.36 -15.16
CA LYS A 47 -17.49 18.31 -14.53
C LYS A 47 -17.89 16.85 -14.32
N VAL A 48 -18.51 16.55 -13.18
CA VAL A 48 -18.99 15.19 -12.86
C VAL A 48 -19.86 14.61 -13.98
N SER A 49 -20.75 15.43 -14.55
CA SER A 49 -21.63 15.03 -15.66
C SER A 49 -20.90 14.55 -16.91
N ASP A 50 -19.64 14.94 -17.09
CA ASP A 50 -18.84 14.65 -18.28
C ASP A 50 -17.97 13.40 -18.09
N ILE A 51 -17.87 12.88 -16.86
CA ILE A 51 -17.09 11.70 -16.50
C ILE A 51 -17.88 10.44 -16.89
N SER A 52 -17.22 9.54 -17.61
CA SER A 52 -17.73 8.20 -17.93
C SER A 52 -17.19 7.14 -16.97
N SER A 53 -15.88 7.16 -16.70
CA SER A 53 -15.26 6.32 -15.68
C SER A 53 -14.14 7.09 -14.97
N ALA A 54 -13.76 6.63 -13.78
CA ALA A 54 -12.77 7.28 -12.94
C ALA A 54 -12.04 6.22 -12.12
N ALA A 55 -10.75 6.44 -11.91
CA ALA A 55 -9.87 5.62 -11.11
C ALA A 55 -9.01 6.51 -10.21
N VAL A 56 -8.70 6.01 -9.02
CA VAL A 56 -7.81 6.67 -8.05
C VAL A 56 -6.82 5.62 -7.56
N VAL A 57 -5.54 5.98 -7.57
CA VAL A 57 -4.44 5.14 -7.08
C VAL A 57 -3.65 5.95 -6.06
N SER A 58 -3.48 5.41 -4.86
CA SER A 58 -2.75 6.01 -3.75
C SER A 58 -2.51 4.97 -2.67
N ASP A 59 -1.36 5.04 -2.01
CA ASP A 59 -1.01 4.16 -0.89
C ASP A 59 -1.92 4.39 0.32
N PHE A 60 -2.56 5.57 0.42
CA PHE A 60 -3.64 5.78 1.40
C PHE A 60 -4.83 4.84 1.21
N LEU A 61 -5.08 4.34 -0.01
CA LEU A 61 -6.18 3.41 -0.26
C LEU A 61 -5.70 1.95 -0.23
N GLU A 62 -4.54 1.69 -0.84
CA GLU A 62 -3.91 0.37 -0.89
C GLU A 62 -2.41 0.48 -1.22
N SER A 63 -1.54 0.25 -0.24
CA SER A 63 -0.07 0.27 -0.40
C SER A 63 0.51 -1.04 -0.91
N ASN A 64 -0.24 -2.15 -0.88
CA ASN A 64 0.24 -3.48 -1.27
C ASN A 64 -0.17 -3.86 -2.71
N ALA A 65 -0.58 -2.89 -3.53
CA ALA A 65 -1.13 -3.15 -4.85
C ALA A 65 -0.20 -4.00 -5.71
N SER A 66 1.13 -3.80 -5.63
CA SER A 66 2.13 -4.56 -6.40
C SER A 66 2.00 -6.08 -6.21
N GLN A 67 1.76 -6.54 -4.98
CA GLN A 67 1.63 -7.97 -4.68
C GLN A 67 0.46 -8.62 -5.42
N TYR A 68 -0.60 -7.86 -5.73
CA TYR A 68 -1.77 -8.37 -6.46
C TYR A 68 -1.52 -8.56 -7.96
N PHE A 69 -0.49 -7.91 -8.50
CA PHE A 69 -0.19 -7.91 -9.93
C PHE A 69 1.13 -8.61 -10.26
N ASN A 70 2.00 -8.84 -9.27
CA ASN A 70 3.11 -9.77 -9.37
C ASN A 70 2.61 -11.18 -9.69
N LYS A 71 3.41 -11.98 -10.38
CA LYS A 71 3.03 -13.35 -10.76
C LYS A 71 4.09 -14.35 -10.37
N MET A 72 3.66 -15.57 -10.05
CA MET A 72 4.56 -16.70 -9.93
C MET A 72 5.04 -17.10 -11.33
N GLY A 73 6.34 -16.94 -11.56
CA GLY A 73 7.00 -17.25 -12.83
C GLY A 73 7.65 -18.64 -12.79
N PHE A 74 7.49 -19.38 -13.89
CA PHE A 74 8.17 -20.65 -14.11
C PHE A 74 9.14 -20.54 -15.31
N HIS A 75 10.44 -20.42 -15.03
CA HIS A 75 11.47 -20.33 -16.07
C HIS A 75 12.15 -21.68 -16.28
N ASN A 76 11.91 -22.29 -17.44
CA ASN A 76 12.60 -23.50 -17.87
C ASN A 76 13.99 -23.16 -18.43
N GLU A 77 14.99 -22.96 -17.57
CA GLU A 77 16.39 -22.93 -17.99
C GLU A 77 17.11 -24.23 -17.60
N THR A 78 17.02 -25.20 -18.52
CA THR A 78 17.70 -26.52 -18.55
C THR A 78 17.12 -27.67 -17.71
N LYS A 79 17.56 -28.89 -18.04
CA LYS A 79 17.05 -30.19 -17.56
C LYS A 79 17.28 -30.46 -16.05
N TYR A 80 17.95 -29.56 -15.34
CA TYR A 80 18.41 -29.80 -13.97
C TYR A 80 18.03 -28.72 -12.94
N ASP A 81 17.57 -27.52 -13.33
CA ASP A 81 17.12 -26.48 -12.39
C ASP A 81 15.79 -25.87 -12.89
N SER A 82 14.71 -26.03 -12.12
CA SER A 82 13.53 -25.19 -12.26
C SER A 82 13.74 -23.95 -11.40
N ILE A 83 14.12 -22.82 -12.01
CA ILE A 83 14.20 -21.55 -11.29
C ILE A 83 12.79 -20.97 -11.26
N THR A 84 12.04 -21.29 -10.22
CA THR A 84 10.83 -20.54 -9.88
C THR A 84 11.25 -19.14 -9.44
N ASN A 85 10.57 -18.11 -9.95
CA ASN A 85 10.86 -16.72 -9.60
C ASN A 85 9.56 -15.92 -9.51
N ILE A 86 9.65 -14.69 -9.01
CA ILE A 86 8.56 -13.72 -9.04
C ILE A 86 8.72 -12.82 -10.27
N ASP A 87 7.69 -12.78 -11.10
CA ASP A 87 7.58 -11.84 -12.22
C ASP A 87 6.95 -10.55 -11.68
N TYR A 88 7.81 -9.61 -11.27
CA TYR A 88 7.39 -8.32 -10.73
C TYR A 88 6.75 -7.44 -11.79
N ALA A 89 5.53 -6.98 -11.52
CA ALA A 89 4.86 -5.99 -12.36
C ALA A 89 5.46 -4.60 -12.13
N SER A 90 5.65 -3.81 -13.20
CA SER A 90 6.12 -2.44 -13.03
C SER A 90 4.98 -1.55 -12.53
N ASP A 91 5.31 -0.53 -11.71
CA ASP A 91 4.32 0.44 -11.21
C ASP A 91 3.51 1.08 -12.35
N ILE A 92 4.15 1.34 -13.49
CA ILE A 92 3.50 1.94 -14.66
C ILE A 92 2.46 0.98 -15.26
N ASP A 93 2.75 -0.32 -15.29
CA ASP A 93 1.83 -1.32 -15.81
C ASP A 93 0.64 -1.50 -14.86
N ILE A 94 0.91 -1.56 -13.55
CA ILE A 94 -0.11 -1.62 -12.50
C ILE A 94 -1.05 -0.41 -12.60
N GLU A 95 -0.50 0.80 -12.59
CA GLU A 95 -1.29 2.03 -12.73
C GLU A 95 -2.10 2.05 -14.03
N SER A 96 -1.50 1.62 -15.14
CA SER A 96 -2.18 1.56 -16.44
C SER A 96 -3.35 0.57 -16.43
N MET A 97 -3.20 -0.58 -15.77
CA MET A 97 -4.26 -1.58 -15.59
C MET A 97 -5.37 -1.04 -14.69
N LEU A 98 -5.03 -0.54 -13.50
CA LEU A 98 -5.98 0.03 -12.55
C LEU A 98 -6.80 1.16 -13.19
N MET A 99 -6.17 2.07 -13.93
CA MET A 99 -6.87 3.15 -14.63
C MET A 99 -7.80 2.69 -15.75
N ARG A 100 -7.55 1.52 -16.33
CA ARG A 100 -8.36 0.96 -17.41
C ARG A 100 -9.57 0.22 -16.86
N GLU A 101 -9.41 -0.49 -15.76
CA GLU A 101 -10.37 -1.46 -15.24
C GLU A 101 -11.23 -0.91 -14.10
N MET A 102 -10.64 -0.06 -13.24
CA MET A 102 -11.35 0.56 -12.13
C MET A 102 -12.43 1.53 -12.62
N ASN A 103 -13.59 1.49 -11.98
CA ASN A 103 -14.69 2.39 -12.28
C ASN A 103 -15.44 2.81 -11.01
N ILE A 104 -14.85 3.74 -10.27
CA ILE A 104 -15.42 4.30 -9.02
C ILE A 104 -16.77 4.95 -9.31
N LYS A 105 -17.88 4.49 -8.76
CA LYS A 105 -19.22 5.03 -9.07
C LYS A 105 -19.43 6.42 -8.48
N ASP A 106 -18.91 6.69 -7.28
CA ASP A 106 -18.93 8.02 -6.63
C ASP A 106 -17.94 8.99 -7.30
N LYS A 107 -18.38 9.60 -8.41
CA LYS A 107 -17.57 10.58 -9.16
C LYS A 107 -17.44 11.91 -8.41
N GLU A 108 -18.41 12.23 -7.56
CA GLU A 108 -18.41 13.41 -6.70
C GLU A 108 -17.25 13.38 -5.71
N ALA A 109 -16.99 12.23 -5.06
CA ALA A 109 -15.85 12.04 -4.18
C ALA A 109 -14.52 12.19 -4.93
N VAL A 110 -14.38 11.59 -6.13
CA VAL A 110 -13.17 11.73 -6.95
C VAL A 110 -12.90 13.19 -7.33
N VAL A 111 -13.95 13.93 -7.73
CA VAL A 111 -13.83 15.36 -8.05
C VAL A 111 -13.53 16.20 -6.82
N ALA A 112 -14.08 15.84 -5.65
CA ALA A 112 -13.78 16.51 -4.39
C ALA A 112 -12.31 16.30 -3.99
N LEU A 113 -11.79 15.07 -4.12
CA LEU A 113 -10.39 14.75 -3.88
C LEU A 113 -9.46 15.55 -4.81
N ALA A 114 -9.80 15.65 -6.11
CA ALA A 114 -9.03 16.47 -7.04
C ALA A 114 -9.04 17.97 -6.67
N LYS A 115 -10.12 18.49 -6.07
CA LYS A 115 -10.16 19.88 -5.59
C LYS A 115 -9.22 20.11 -4.41
N LEU A 116 -9.11 19.13 -3.50
CA LEU A 116 -8.11 19.17 -2.43
C LEU A 116 -6.69 19.21 -3.02
N GLY A 117 -6.40 18.35 -3.99
CA GLY A 117 -5.12 18.35 -4.70
C GLY A 117 -4.80 19.67 -5.39
N VAL A 118 -5.78 20.30 -6.06
CA VAL A 118 -5.61 21.62 -6.68
C VAL A 118 -5.38 22.72 -5.65
N ALA A 119 -6.04 22.68 -4.49
CA ALA A 119 -5.83 23.65 -3.42
C ALA A 119 -4.41 23.55 -2.83
N ASN A 120 -3.89 22.32 -2.70
CA ASN A 120 -2.55 22.03 -2.18
C ASN A 120 -1.40 22.44 -3.11
N LEU A 121 -1.65 22.73 -4.40
CA LEU A 121 -0.60 23.25 -5.30
C LEU A 121 0.03 24.57 -4.81
N SER A 122 -0.62 25.26 -3.88
CA SER A 122 -0.19 26.55 -3.33
C SER A 122 0.12 26.52 -1.83
N SER A 123 0.01 25.37 -1.18
CA SER A 123 0.24 25.26 0.27
C SER A 123 1.74 25.11 0.57
N GLU A 124 2.19 25.79 1.62
CA GLU A 124 3.50 25.54 2.21
C GLU A 124 3.54 24.16 2.84
N TRP A 125 4.72 23.53 2.79
CA TRP A 125 4.96 22.27 3.47
C TRP A 125 4.74 22.43 4.98
N ARG A 126 4.11 21.43 5.60
CA ARG A 126 3.89 21.38 7.04
C ARG A 126 4.54 20.13 7.61
N ALA A 127 5.35 20.31 8.66
CA ALA A 127 6.07 19.22 9.31
C ALA A 127 5.15 18.16 9.96
N ASP A 128 3.91 18.54 10.28
CA ASP A 128 2.91 17.71 10.94
C ASP A 128 1.88 17.09 9.97
N SER A 129 2.06 17.30 8.66
CA SER A 129 1.17 16.78 7.62
C SER A 129 1.71 15.48 7.03
N ILE A 130 0.86 14.44 7.02
CA ILE A 130 1.11 13.22 6.25
C ILE A 130 0.48 13.42 4.89
N SER A 131 1.29 13.73 3.88
CA SER A 131 0.82 13.94 2.51
C SER A 131 1.36 12.85 1.59
N GLU A 132 0.48 12.24 0.79
CA GLU A 132 0.83 11.16 -0.13
C GLU A 132 0.46 11.48 -1.58
N ARG A 133 1.14 10.82 -2.51
CA ARG A 133 0.82 10.82 -3.93
C ARG A 133 -0.57 10.24 -4.17
N VAL A 134 -1.41 11.03 -4.83
CA VAL A 134 -2.74 10.62 -5.29
C VAL A 134 -2.83 10.81 -6.80
N LEU A 135 -2.93 9.70 -7.52
CA LEU A 135 -3.11 9.66 -8.95
C LEU A 135 -4.59 9.50 -9.30
N ILE A 136 -5.14 10.46 -10.03
CA ILE A 136 -6.54 10.49 -10.44
C ILE A 136 -6.62 10.42 -11.96
N SER A 137 -7.41 9.48 -12.48
CA SER A 137 -7.65 9.30 -13.91
C SER A 137 -9.14 9.38 -14.23
N TYR A 138 -9.49 10.16 -15.25
CA TYR A 138 -10.83 10.32 -15.78
C TYR A 138 -10.90 9.89 -17.24
N LYS A 139 -11.88 9.05 -17.57
CA LYS A 139 -12.34 8.86 -18.95
C LYS A 139 -13.60 9.68 -19.15
N LEU A 140 -13.54 10.68 -20.02
CA LEU A 140 -14.69 11.55 -20.31
C LEU A 140 -15.62 10.89 -21.35
N LYS A 141 -16.88 11.30 -21.35
CA LYS A 141 -17.88 10.90 -22.36
C LYS A 141 -17.48 11.28 -23.79
N SER A 142 -16.61 12.28 -23.94
CA SER A 142 -16.00 12.66 -25.23
C SER A 142 -14.92 11.68 -25.72
N GLY A 143 -14.52 10.70 -24.91
CA GLY A 143 -13.41 9.80 -25.19
C GLY A 143 -12.04 10.31 -24.73
N LYS A 144 -11.93 11.60 -24.35
CA LYS A 144 -10.70 12.17 -23.80
C LYS A 144 -10.37 11.52 -22.45
N LYS A 145 -9.09 11.19 -22.25
CA LYS A 145 -8.54 10.81 -20.94
C LYS A 145 -7.86 12.01 -20.30
N VAL A 146 -8.06 12.19 -19.00
CA VAL A 146 -7.40 13.24 -18.19
C VAL A 146 -6.81 12.56 -16.97
N GLN A 147 -5.51 12.73 -16.75
CA GLN A 147 -4.79 12.16 -15.61
C GLN A 147 -4.08 13.28 -14.86
N ARG A 148 -4.10 13.21 -13.53
CA ARG A 148 -3.46 14.18 -12.63
C ARG A 148 -2.86 13.44 -11.45
N VAL A 149 -1.68 13.88 -11.05
CA VAL A 149 -1.04 13.45 -9.80
C VAL A 149 -1.04 14.65 -8.88
N TYR A 150 -1.50 14.44 -7.65
CA TYR A 150 -1.49 15.42 -6.59
C TYR A 150 -0.70 14.87 -5.41
N ASN A 151 -0.23 15.75 -4.54
CA ASN A 151 0.19 15.38 -3.19
C ASN A 151 -0.87 15.93 -2.22
N ILE A 152 -1.55 15.04 -1.49
CA ILE A 152 -2.74 15.37 -0.70
C ILE A 152 -2.52 14.96 0.74
N ASP A 153 -2.86 15.85 1.68
CA ASP A 153 -2.83 15.61 3.12
C ASP A 153 -3.91 14.58 3.52
N PHE A 154 -3.52 13.59 4.32
CA PHE A 154 -4.39 12.50 4.77
C PHE A 154 -5.61 13.02 5.53
N ASP A 155 -5.42 13.89 6.52
CA ASP A 155 -6.48 14.37 7.41
C ASP A 155 -7.52 15.19 6.63
N ALA A 156 -7.07 15.97 5.65
CA ALA A 156 -7.94 16.72 4.76
C ALA A 156 -8.75 15.83 3.81
N ALA A 157 -8.23 14.66 3.44
CA ALA A 157 -8.80 13.79 2.40
C ALA A 157 -9.53 12.54 2.91
N ILE A 158 -9.45 12.24 4.21
CA ILE A 158 -9.99 11.00 4.81
C ILE A 158 -11.44 10.72 4.42
N LYS A 159 -12.27 11.76 4.29
CA LYS A 159 -13.67 11.63 3.90
C LYS A 159 -13.81 11.18 2.45
N GLU A 160 -13.10 11.83 1.52
CA GLU A 160 -13.13 11.48 0.10
C GLU A 160 -12.50 10.11 -0.15
N LEU A 161 -11.37 9.81 0.51
CA LEU A 161 -10.71 8.51 0.48
C LEU A 161 -11.66 7.40 0.98
N SER A 162 -12.39 7.66 2.06
CA SER A 162 -13.39 6.71 2.58
C SER A 162 -14.47 6.40 1.57
N SER A 163 -15.03 7.42 0.90
CA SER A 163 -16.07 7.20 -0.13
C SER A 163 -15.54 6.41 -1.33
N ILE A 164 -14.30 6.71 -1.74
CA ILE A 164 -13.65 6.03 -2.86
C ILE A 164 -13.36 4.57 -2.53
N TYR A 165 -12.75 4.29 -1.38
CA TYR A 165 -12.41 2.92 -0.98
C TYR A 165 -13.67 2.04 -0.82
N ASP A 166 -14.72 2.60 -0.22
CA ASP A 166 -15.99 1.90 0.00
C ASP A 166 -16.77 1.63 -1.31
N ASP A 167 -16.38 2.27 -2.41
CA ASP A 167 -17.01 2.06 -3.71
C ASP A 167 -16.66 0.68 -4.27
N GLU A 168 -17.70 -0.08 -4.63
CA GLU A 168 -17.54 -1.41 -5.23
C GLU A 168 -16.62 -1.38 -6.46
N GLY A 169 -16.72 -0.33 -7.29
CA GLY A 169 -15.92 -0.20 -8.51
C GLY A 169 -14.46 0.18 -8.26
N TYR A 170 -14.12 0.71 -7.07
CA TYR A 170 -12.73 0.77 -6.59
C TYR A 170 -12.26 -0.64 -6.26
N LYS A 171 -12.97 -1.33 -5.37
CA LYS A 171 -12.55 -2.63 -4.82
C LYS A 171 -12.41 -3.70 -5.90
N THR A 172 -13.38 -3.85 -6.78
CA THR A 172 -13.29 -4.84 -7.87
C THR A 172 -12.19 -4.50 -8.88
N GLY A 173 -11.79 -3.23 -8.98
CA GLY A 173 -10.65 -2.82 -9.80
C GLY A 173 -9.30 -3.02 -9.11
N MET A 174 -9.25 -2.91 -7.77
CA MET A 174 -8.02 -3.02 -6.98
C MET A 174 -7.68 -4.46 -6.58
N TYR A 175 -8.68 -5.29 -6.25
CA TYR A 175 -8.48 -6.63 -5.70
C TYR A 175 -8.86 -7.73 -6.71
N PRO A 176 -7.89 -8.35 -7.41
CA PRO A 176 -8.16 -9.37 -8.44
C PRO A 176 -8.95 -10.57 -7.93
N ILE A 177 -8.73 -10.99 -6.67
CA ILE A 177 -9.47 -12.08 -6.02
C ILE A 177 -10.99 -11.92 -6.09
N LEU A 178 -11.51 -10.68 -6.11
CA LEU A 178 -12.95 -10.44 -6.22
C LEU A 178 -13.55 -10.85 -7.57
N SER A 179 -12.71 -11.01 -8.60
CA SER A 179 -13.12 -11.46 -9.94
C SER A 179 -12.80 -12.94 -10.20
N GLU A 180 -12.00 -13.58 -9.35
CA GLU A 180 -11.58 -14.97 -9.53
C GLU A 180 -12.75 -15.94 -9.28
N ASP A 181 -12.82 -17.06 -10.02
CA ASP A 181 -13.79 -18.12 -9.70
C ASP A 181 -13.24 -18.94 -8.53
N SER A 182 -13.94 -18.90 -7.40
CA SER A 182 -13.53 -19.61 -6.17
C SER A 182 -13.34 -21.12 -6.38
N LYS A 183 -13.93 -21.71 -7.42
CA LYS A 183 -13.73 -23.13 -7.77
C LYS A 183 -12.35 -23.45 -8.33
N ASN A 184 -11.61 -22.45 -8.80
CA ASN A 184 -10.25 -22.63 -9.30
C ASN A 184 -9.23 -22.75 -8.17
N ILE A 185 -9.62 -22.37 -6.95
CA ILE A 185 -8.74 -22.40 -5.78
C ILE A 185 -8.51 -23.84 -5.32
N VAL A 186 -7.24 -24.26 -5.35
CA VAL A 186 -6.82 -25.62 -4.95
C VAL A 186 -6.06 -25.64 -3.63
N SER A 187 -5.49 -24.50 -3.22
CA SER A 187 -4.87 -24.32 -1.91
C SER A 187 -5.01 -22.87 -1.43
N VAL A 188 -4.80 -22.69 -0.12
CA VAL A 188 -4.80 -21.38 0.53
C VAL A 188 -3.64 -21.32 1.51
N ASP A 189 -2.84 -20.28 1.42
CA ASP A 189 -1.76 -19.99 2.38
C ASP A 189 -2.25 -18.92 3.36
N PHE A 190 -2.22 -19.23 4.64
CA PHE A 190 -2.45 -18.30 5.72
C PHE A 190 -1.12 -17.94 6.37
N ASN A 191 -0.81 -16.64 6.47
CA ASN A 191 0.35 -16.15 7.22
C ASN A 191 -0.10 -15.42 8.47
N GLY A 192 0.24 -15.97 9.63
CA GLY A 192 -0.18 -15.47 10.93
C GLY A 192 0.89 -14.64 11.64
N ILE A 193 0.61 -14.29 12.90
CA ILE A 193 1.59 -13.68 13.79
C ILE A 193 2.63 -14.74 14.20
N ARG A 194 3.93 -14.41 14.07
CA ARG A 194 5.05 -15.34 14.29
C ARG A 194 4.96 -16.56 13.35
N ASP A 195 5.45 -17.72 13.79
CA ASP A 195 5.45 -18.97 13.01
C ASP A 195 4.05 -19.63 12.89
N ASN A 196 2.97 -18.84 12.87
CA ASN A 196 1.58 -19.31 12.89
C ASN A 196 0.98 -19.39 11.48
N ASP A 197 1.74 -19.99 10.58
CA ASP A 197 1.37 -20.11 9.19
C ASP A 197 0.69 -21.44 8.90
N LYS A 198 -0.09 -21.49 7.82
CA LYS A 198 -0.77 -22.71 7.41
C LYS A 198 -0.99 -22.80 5.91
N HIS A 199 -0.58 -23.94 5.35
CA HIS A 199 -0.98 -24.37 4.02
C HIS A 199 -2.27 -25.21 4.10
N LEU A 200 -3.35 -24.72 3.50
CA LEU A 200 -4.64 -25.41 3.45
C LEU A 200 -4.85 -26.03 2.08
N THR A 201 -5.27 -27.29 2.06
CA THR A 201 -5.67 -28.01 0.85
C THR A 201 -7.12 -28.49 0.98
N SER A 202 -7.61 -29.20 -0.03
CA SER A 202 -8.94 -29.84 0.02
C SER A 202 -9.14 -30.81 1.20
N GLU A 203 -8.06 -31.30 1.83
CA GLU A 203 -8.15 -32.13 3.03
C GLU A 203 -8.62 -31.34 4.27
N ASN A 204 -8.40 -30.03 4.30
CA ASN A 204 -8.78 -29.16 5.41
C ASN A 204 -10.25 -28.72 5.35
N GLY A 205 -10.89 -28.78 4.17
CA GLY A 205 -12.29 -28.45 3.99
C GLY A 205 -12.59 -27.76 2.64
N ASP A 206 -13.70 -27.02 2.59
CA ASP A 206 -14.19 -26.36 1.38
C ASP A 206 -13.48 -25.00 1.15
N LEU A 207 -12.39 -25.04 0.36
CA LEU A 207 -11.59 -23.87 0.01
C LEU A 207 -12.35 -22.85 -0.85
N ALA A 208 -13.22 -23.32 -1.76
CA ALA A 208 -14.02 -22.43 -2.59
C ALA A 208 -14.98 -21.61 -1.73
N LYS A 209 -15.61 -22.26 -0.73
CA LYS A 209 -16.45 -21.57 0.24
C LYS A 209 -15.66 -20.59 1.11
N LEU A 210 -14.43 -20.93 1.52
CA LEU A 210 -13.56 -20.00 2.24
C LEU A 210 -13.29 -18.75 1.39
N ALA A 211 -12.94 -18.93 0.12
CA ALA A 211 -12.72 -17.82 -0.81
C ALA A 211 -13.98 -16.96 -1.02
N ASP A 212 -15.16 -17.56 -1.15
CA ASP A 212 -16.43 -16.81 -1.30
C ASP A 212 -16.77 -15.98 -0.05
N VAL A 213 -16.58 -16.56 1.14
CA VAL A 213 -16.78 -15.86 2.41
C VAL A 213 -15.80 -14.71 2.55
N TYR A 214 -14.52 -14.96 2.26
CA TYR A 214 -13.47 -13.94 2.28
C TYR A 214 -13.78 -12.78 1.32
N LYS A 215 -14.12 -13.08 0.06
CA LYS A 215 -14.46 -12.07 -0.96
C LYS A 215 -15.62 -11.19 -0.50
N LYS A 216 -16.65 -11.77 0.13
CA LYS A 216 -17.79 -11.03 0.67
C LYS A 216 -17.36 -10.07 1.80
N GLU A 217 -16.51 -10.52 2.71
CA GLU A 217 -16.01 -9.70 3.82
C GLU A 217 -15.06 -8.59 3.32
N LEU A 218 -14.14 -8.89 2.40
CA LEU A 218 -13.28 -7.91 1.75
C LEU A 218 -14.08 -6.84 0.99
N LEU A 219 -15.10 -7.26 0.24
CA LEU A 219 -15.99 -6.33 -0.46
C LEU A 219 -16.78 -5.45 0.51
N SER A 220 -17.06 -5.94 1.72
CA SER A 220 -17.81 -5.22 2.76
C SER A 220 -16.93 -4.36 3.68
N LEU A 221 -15.60 -4.60 3.71
CA LEU A 221 -14.65 -3.88 4.56
C LEU A 221 -14.79 -2.36 4.41
N LYS A 222 -14.81 -1.63 5.50
CA LYS A 222 -14.97 -0.17 5.45
C LYS A 222 -13.64 0.53 5.58
N TYR A 223 -13.47 1.66 4.90
CA TYR A 223 -12.23 2.44 5.03
C TYR A 223 -12.01 2.90 6.48
N ASP A 224 -13.08 3.30 7.16
CA ASP A 224 -13.04 3.62 8.59
C ASP A 224 -12.51 2.46 9.45
N THR A 225 -12.77 1.21 9.05
CA THR A 225 -12.17 0.03 9.67
C THR A 225 -10.67 -0.03 9.37
N LYS A 226 -10.22 0.18 8.13
CA LYS A 226 -8.78 0.22 7.80
C LYS A 226 -8.01 1.28 8.59
N VAL A 227 -8.63 2.45 8.80
CA VAL A 227 -8.02 3.58 9.52
C VAL A 227 -7.87 3.31 11.03
N LYS A 228 -8.76 2.49 11.62
CA LYS A 228 -8.84 2.26 13.08
C LYS A 228 -8.32 0.90 13.52
N SER A 229 -8.50 -0.12 12.69
CA SER A 229 -8.12 -1.51 12.94
C SER A 229 -6.82 -1.81 12.18
N TYR A 230 -6.42 -3.08 12.17
CA TYR A 230 -5.25 -3.56 11.43
C TYR A 230 -5.45 -5.00 10.96
N PRO A 231 -4.83 -5.40 9.84
CA PRO A 231 -4.74 -6.81 9.48
C PRO A 231 -3.79 -7.52 10.45
N PHE A 232 -4.24 -8.61 11.09
CA PHE A 232 -3.38 -9.40 11.99
C PHE A 232 -2.68 -10.56 11.26
N ALA A 233 -3.08 -10.82 10.01
CA ALA A 233 -2.61 -11.90 9.17
C ALA A 233 -2.83 -11.53 7.70
N SER A 234 -2.21 -12.30 6.81
CA SER A 234 -2.53 -12.27 5.38
C SER A 234 -2.94 -13.66 4.88
N ILE A 235 -3.59 -13.67 3.71
CA ILE A 235 -4.10 -14.87 3.08
C ILE A 235 -3.89 -14.82 1.55
N ARG A 236 -3.37 -15.90 0.98
CA ARG A 236 -3.20 -16.08 -0.46
C ARG A 236 -4.04 -17.26 -0.93
N PHE A 237 -4.74 -17.08 -2.04
CA PHE A 237 -5.58 -18.11 -2.67
C PHE A 237 -4.92 -18.54 -3.97
N ASN A 238 -4.54 -19.82 -4.07
CA ASN A 238 -3.77 -20.30 -5.21
C ASN A 238 -4.62 -21.17 -6.13
N ASP A 239 -4.49 -20.95 -7.43
CA ASP A 239 -4.99 -21.85 -8.45
C ASP A 239 -4.04 -23.05 -8.70
N ALA A 240 -4.40 -23.91 -9.66
CA ALA A 240 -3.62 -25.10 -9.98
C ALA A 240 -2.22 -24.82 -10.57
N ASP A 241 -2.05 -23.72 -11.32
CA ASP A 241 -0.76 -23.35 -11.92
C ASP A 241 0.15 -22.67 -10.88
N GLU A 242 -0.42 -21.86 -9.99
CA GLU A 242 0.27 -21.27 -8.84
C GLU A 242 0.73 -22.35 -7.87
N GLN A 243 -0.16 -23.27 -7.47
CA GLN A 243 0.22 -24.40 -6.60
C GLN A 243 1.33 -25.25 -7.22
N LYS A 244 1.28 -25.50 -8.53
CA LYS A 244 2.34 -26.24 -9.22
C LYS A 244 3.68 -25.51 -9.16
N THR A 245 3.66 -24.18 -9.23
CA THR A 245 4.88 -23.36 -9.10
C THR A 245 5.40 -23.40 -7.67
N LEU A 246 4.53 -23.29 -6.67
CA LEU A 246 4.89 -23.46 -5.26
C LEU A 246 5.50 -24.85 -4.99
N ASP A 247 4.92 -25.93 -5.53
CA ASP A 247 5.46 -27.29 -5.40
C ASP A 247 6.86 -27.44 -6.02
N ALA A 248 7.16 -26.70 -7.09
CA ALA A 248 8.49 -26.68 -7.69
C ALA A 248 9.47 -25.89 -6.81
N ALA A 249 9.08 -24.70 -6.34
CA ALA A 249 9.88 -23.86 -5.44
C ALA A 249 10.17 -24.57 -4.11
N TYR A 250 9.20 -25.32 -3.59
CA TYR A 250 9.34 -26.13 -2.39
C TYR A 250 10.42 -27.22 -2.54
N LYS A 251 10.51 -27.85 -3.72
CA LYS A 251 11.53 -28.87 -4.02
C LYS A 251 12.91 -28.26 -4.22
N ASP A 252 12.98 -27.08 -4.83
CA ASP A 252 14.23 -26.40 -5.17
C ASP A 252 14.91 -25.73 -3.96
N SER A 253 14.12 -25.15 -3.06
CA SER A 253 14.59 -24.52 -1.80
C SER A 253 15.37 -25.45 -0.85
N GLY A 254 15.56 -26.73 -1.20
CA GLY A 254 16.34 -27.70 -0.45
C GLY A 254 15.79 -27.99 0.95
N ASN A 255 16.56 -28.76 1.72
CA ASN A 255 16.33 -28.95 3.17
C ASN A 255 16.89 -27.74 3.93
N TYR A 256 16.39 -26.52 3.69
CA TYR A 256 16.51 -25.47 4.70
C TYR A 256 15.67 -25.92 5.91
N SER A 257 16.39 -26.59 6.80
CA SER A 257 15.97 -27.21 8.03
C SER A 257 15.53 -26.13 9.01
N ASP A 258 14.29 -26.24 9.47
CA ASP A 258 13.77 -25.94 10.82
C ASP A 258 12.29 -25.47 10.78
N TYR A 259 11.76 -25.14 9.60
CA TYR A 259 10.36 -24.75 9.41
C TYR A 259 9.43 -25.94 9.14
N SER A 260 8.18 -25.82 9.59
CA SER A 260 7.12 -26.79 9.25
C SER A 260 6.79 -26.73 7.75
N SER A 261 6.20 -27.79 7.19
CA SER A 261 5.70 -27.76 5.80
C SER A 261 4.70 -26.63 5.58
N ASP A 262 3.89 -26.34 6.59
CA ASP A 262 2.86 -25.32 6.61
C ASP A 262 3.49 -23.91 6.47
N SER A 263 4.51 -23.61 7.28
CA SER A 263 5.27 -22.34 7.20
C SER A 263 5.99 -22.20 5.87
N LYS A 264 6.62 -23.27 5.38
CA LYS A 264 7.41 -23.19 4.15
C LYS A 264 6.57 -22.84 2.92
N TYR A 265 5.33 -23.33 2.78
CA TYR A 265 4.48 -22.93 1.66
C TYR A 265 4.02 -21.48 1.75
N ALA A 266 3.63 -21.04 2.95
CA ALA A 266 3.18 -19.67 3.18
C ALA A 266 4.31 -18.64 3.00
N ASP A 267 5.56 -19.00 3.30
CA ASP A 267 6.71 -18.10 3.13
C ASP A 267 7.26 -18.08 1.69
N LEU A 268 6.88 -19.05 0.85
CA LEU A 268 7.31 -19.07 -0.55
C LEU A 268 6.56 -18.03 -1.37
N MET A 269 7.32 -17.25 -2.15
CA MET A 269 6.76 -16.22 -3.05
C MET A 269 5.93 -15.18 -2.28
N ASP A 270 6.45 -14.70 -1.16
CA ASP A 270 5.82 -13.74 -0.24
C ASP A 270 5.39 -12.42 -0.90
N ASP A 271 6.03 -12.01 -2.00
CA ASP A 271 5.61 -10.81 -2.77
C ASP A 271 4.44 -11.05 -3.75
N VAL A 272 3.74 -12.19 -3.69
CA VAL A 272 2.66 -12.52 -4.65
C VAL A 272 1.36 -12.88 -3.93
N GLY A 273 0.30 -12.12 -4.18
CA GLY A 273 -1.09 -12.53 -3.97
C GLY A 273 -1.61 -12.55 -2.53
N TYR A 274 -0.93 -11.89 -1.58
CA TYR A 274 -1.37 -11.84 -0.19
C TYR A 274 -2.35 -10.71 0.08
N TYR A 275 -3.54 -11.06 0.57
CA TYR A 275 -4.59 -10.13 0.94
C TYR A 275 -4.75 -10.03 2.47
N PRO A 276 -5.27 -8.92 3.02
CA PRO A 276 -5.35 -8.74 4.46
C PRO A 276 -6.44 -9.57 5.13
N VAL A 277 -6.18 -10.08 6.33
CA VAL A 277 -7.20 -10.64 7.22
C VAL A 277 -7.36 -9.74 8.44
N TYR A 278 -8.51 -9.07 8.52
CA TYR A 278 -8.86 -8.19 9.63
C TYR A 278 -9.59 -8.95 10.75
N PRO A 279 -9.52 -8.50 12.01
CA PRO A 279 -10.33 -9.03 13.10
C PRO A 279 -11.83 -9.05 12.76
N GLU A 280 -12.29 -8.09 11.95
CA GLU A 280 -13.67 -7.95 11.50
C GLU A 280 -14.14 -9.06 10.52
N PHE A 281 -13.23 -9.86 9.96
CA PHE A 281 -13.56 -10.95 9.03
C PHE A 281 -14.04 -12.19 9.80
N LYS A 282 -15.11 -12.04 10.57
CA LYS A 282 -15.60 -13.02 11.55
C LYS A 282 -15.97 -14.36 10.90
N GLU A 283 -16.55 -14.36 9.71
CA GLU A 283 -16.90 -15.60 9.01
C GLU A 283 -15.64 -16.31 8.49
N THR A 284 -14.70 -15.56 7.89
CA THR A 284 -13.40 -16.10 7.43
C THR A 284 -12.61 -16.68 8.60
N VAL A 285 -12.46 -15.95 9.71
CA VAL A 285 -11.75 -16.39 10.91
C VAL A 285 -12.36 -17.66 11.49
N ALA A 286 -13.69 -17.75 11.55
CA ALA A 286 -14.37 -18.95 12.03
C ALA A 286 -14.11 -20.17 11.11
N MET A 287 -14.08 -19.95 9.79
CA MET A 287 -13.76 -21.02 8.84
C MET A 287 -12.30 -21.47 8.94
N LEU A 288 -11.34 -20.54 9.02
CA LEU A 288 -9.92 -20.87 9.22
C LEU A 288 -9.72 -21.73 10.48
N LYS A 289 -10.35 -21.36 11.61
CA LYS A 289 -10.35 -22.17 12.84
C LYS A 289 -10.93 -23.57 12.62
N ALA A 290 -12.05 -23.68 11.92
CA ALA A 290 -12.67 -24.97 11.61
C ALA A 290 -11.82 -25.84 10.67
N MET A 291 -10.98 -25.23 9.83
CA MET A 291 -10.04 -25.88 8.92
C MET A 291 -8.69 -26.21 9.59
N GLY A 292 -8.58 -25.94 10.90
CA GLY A 292 -7.44 -26.32 11.73
C GLY A 292 -6.33 -25.26 11.83
N VAL A 293 -6.61 -24.00 11.50
CA VAL A 293 -5.69 -22.87 11.75
C VAL A 293 -5.84 -22.40 13.21
N ASP A 294 -4.74 -22.25 13.94
CA ASP A 294 -4.73 -21.65 15.28
C ASP A 294 -4.73 -20.12 15.17
N VAL A 295 -5.85 -19.52 14.74
CA VAL A 295 -5.89 -18.08 14.43
C VAL A 295 -5.67 -17.23 15.69
N LYS A 296 -4.54 -16.50 15.71
CA LYS A 296 -4.15 -15.54 16.75
C LYS A 296 -4.23 -14.12 16.19
N GLU A 297 -5.08 -13.29 16.79
CA GLU A 297 -5.31 -11.89 16.37
C GLU A 297 -4.32 -10.91 17.03
N LYS A 298 -3.62 -11.34 18.09
CA LYS A 298 -2.56 -10.61 18.78
C LYS A 298 -1.54 -11.57 19.40
N MET A 299 -0.38 -11.05 19.79
CA MET A 299 0.63 -11.82 20.52
C MET A 299 0.13 -12.25 21.91
N SER A 300 0.65 -13.36 22.42
CA SER A 300 0.36 -13.81 23.78
C SER A 300 1.20 -13.01 24.78
N VAL A 301 0.56 -12.41 25.79
CA VAL A 301 1.23 -11.75 26.92
C VAL A 301 2.21 -12.71 27.61
N GLU A 302 1.90 -14.00 27.63
CA GLU A 302 2.76 -15.01 28.27
C GLU A 302 4.08 -15.22 27.53
N ASP A 303 4.16 -14.89 26.24
CA ASP A 303 5.37 -15.04 25.43
C ASP A 303 6.30 -13.83 25.54
N ILE A 304 5.81 -12.69 26.05
CA ILE A 304 6.52 -11.41 26.08
C ILE A 304 7.28 -11.25 27.40
N ASP A 305 8.57 -10.90 27.29
CA ASP A 305 9.43 -10.51 28.40
C ASP A 305 9.18 -9.06 28.80
N ARG A 306 9.25 -8.16 27.82
CA ARG A 306 8.98 -6.73 27.99
C ARG A 306 8.60 -6.05 26.68
N ILE A 307 7.97 -4.89 26.78
CA ILE A 307 7.78 -3.96 25.66
C ILE A 307 8.50 -2.66 25.98
N GLU A 308 9.24 -2.14 25.01
CA GLU A 308 9.90 -0.83 25.09
C GLU A 308 9.19 0.14 24.14
N VAL A 309 8.80 1.31 24.65
CA VAL A 309 8.13 2.34 23.85
C VAL A 309 8.93 3.64 23.91
N SER A 310 9.37 4.11 22.74
CA SER A 310 10.11 5.38 22.58
C SER A 310 9.22 6.44 21.96
N GLU A 311 9.19 7.64 22.56
CA GLU A 311 8.51 8.82 22.02
C GLU A 311 9.53 9.76 21.34
N PHE A 312 9.30 10.02 20.06
CA PHE A 312 10.02 10.99 19.24
C PHE A 312 9.20 12.26 19.10
N LYS A 313 9.79 13.41 19.43
CA LYS A 313 9.15 14.70 19.20
C LYS A 313 9.80 15.34 17.98
N PRO A 314 9.04 15.60 16.90
CA PRO A 314 9.57 16.39 15.81
C PRO A 314 9.82 17.82 16.34
N GLU A 315 11.09 18.22 16.44
CA GLU A 315 11.40 19.63 16.60
C GLU A 315 11.00 20.36 15.31
N GLN A 316 10.45 21.58 15.43
CA GLN A 316 10.23 22.45 14.27
C GLN A 316 11.59 22.84 13.69
N ILE A 317 12.06 22.13 12.66
CA ILE A 317 13.34 22.43 12.00
C ILE A 317 13.13 22.72 10.51
N GLU A 318 13.69 23.86 10.10
CA GLU A 318 13.64 24.47 8.76
C GLU A 318 14.39 23.67 7.67
N THR A 319 15.00 22.53 8.00
CA THR A 319 15.80 21.72 7.06
C THR A 319 15.72 20.21 7.35
N TYR A 320 15.59 19.46 6.26
CA TYR A 320 15.26 18.03 6.08
C TYR A 320 16.18 16.98 6.76
N TYR A 321 17.09 17.35 7.67
CA TYR A 321 18.14 16.43 8.16
C TYR A 321 18.47 16.48 9.66
N ASP A 322 17.69 17.16 10.51
CA ASP A 322 18.00 17.22 11.95
C ASP A 322 17.20 16.19 12.76
N SER A 323 17.95 15.55 13.67
CA SER A 323 17.67 14.32 14.41
C SER A 323 16.41 14.35 15.28
N TYR A 324 15.65 13.26 15.27
CA TYR A 324 14.66 12.94 16.30
C TYR A 324 15.33 12.93 17.68
N ASN A 325 14.92 13.82 18.57
CA ASN A 325 15.32 13.74 19.97
C ASN A 325 14.39 12.73 20.65
N GLU A 326 14.91 11.52 20.90
CA GLU A 326 14.23 10.52 21.74
C GLU A 326 14.06 11.12 23.14
N THR A 327 12.81 11.28 23.58
CA THR A 327 12.52 11.90 24.87
C THR A 327 12.63 10.94 26.05
N GLY A 328 12.95 9.67 25.76
CA GLY A 328 13.15 8.57 26.69
C GLY A 328 12.36 7.32 26.28
N THR A 329 12.87 6.16 26.66
CA THR A 329 12.22 4.86 26.45
C THR A 329 11.47 4.44 27.72
N LYS A 330 10.16 4.16 27.60
CA LYS A 330 9.36 3.53 28.67
C LYS A 330 9.44 2.01 28.52
N VAL A 331 9.71 1.29 29.62
CA VAL A 331 9.84 -0.17 29.63
C VAL A 331 8.70 -0.79 30.44
N PHE A 332 7.94 -1.67 29.81
CA PHE A 332 6.76 -2.32 30.38
C PHE A 332 7.03 -3.81 30.57
N THR A 333 6.89 -4.29 31.80
CA THR A 333 7.10 -5.70 32.19
C THR A 333 5.91 -6.30 32.93
N ASP A 334 4.97 -5.46 33.39
CA ASP A 334 3.74 -5.93 34.02
C ASP A 334 2.78 -6.49 32.96
N ALA A 335 2.19 -7.65 33.25
CA ALA A 335 1.32 -8.35 32.31
C ALA A 335 0.10 -7.51 31.89
N LYS A 336 -0.46 -6.70 32.80
CA LYS A 336 -1.60 -5.84 32.50
C LYS A 336 -1.20 -4.69 31.59
N ASP A 337 -0.02 -4.11 31.82
CA ASP A 337 0.50 -3.02 30.99
C ASP A 337 0.84 -3.52 29.57
N ILE A 338 1.44 -4.70 29.47
CA ILE A 338 1.72 -5.37 28.18
C ILE A 338 0.41 -5.65 27.44
N GLU A 339 -0.62 -6.16 28.13
CA GLU A 339 -1.92 -6.43 27.51
C GLU A 339 -2.55 -5.14 26.95
N GLU A 340 -2.52 -4.03 27.69
CA GLU A 340 -3.05 -2.74 27.24
C GLU A 340 -2.32 -2.21 25.98
N ILE A 341 -1.01 -2.45 25.88
CA ILE A 341 -0.23 -2.07 24.70
C ILE A 341 -0.56 -2.99 23.51
N LEU A 342 -0.61 -4.31 23.74
CA LEU A 342 -0.94 -5.29 22.69
C LEU A 342 -2.35 -5.13 22.11
N ASP A 343 -3.29 -4.56 22.86
CA ASP A 343 -4.64 -4.27 22.38
C ASP A 343 -4.68 -3.12 21.36
N LYS A 344 -3.60 -2.33 21.25
CA LYS A 344 -3.57 -1.09 20.44
C LYS A 344 -2.43 -1.02 19.44
N VAL A 345 -1.33 -1.73 19.69
CA VAL A 345 -0.18 -1.79 18.77
C VAL A 345 -0.52 -2.65 17.56
N VAL A 346 -0.14 -2.18 16.38
CA VAL A 346 -0.30 -2.90 15.13
C VAL A 346 0.81 -3.94 15.03
N VAL A 347 0.46 -5.22 15.12
CA VAL A 347 1.41 -6.34 14.92
C VAL A 347 0.92 -7.17 13.75
N CYS A 348 1.59 -7.02 12.60
CA CYS A 348 1.39 -7.83 11.42
C CYS A 348 2.76 -8.22 10.85
N ASP A 349 3.16 -9.47 11.06
CA ASP A 349 4.42 -10.01 10.54
C ASP A 349 4.24 -10.68 9.15
N SER A 350 3.03 -10.58 8.61
CA SER A 350 2.67 -11.21 7.34
C SER A 350 3.25 -10.44 6.14
N PRO A 351 3.27 -11.06 4.95
CA PRO A 351 3.64 -10.35 3.72
C PRO A 351 2.79 -9.11 3.40
N TYR A 352 1.57 -8.98 3.95
CA TYR A 352 0.75 -7.78 3.80
C TYR A 352 1.13 -6.72 4.84
N LYS A 353 1.81 -5.66 4.40
CA LYS A 353 2.29 -4.56 5.27
C LYS A 353 1.53 -3.28 4.99
N GLU A 354 0.85 -2.75 6.00
CA GLU A 354 0.02 -1.56 5.86
C GLU A 354 0.23 -0.56 6.99
N ASP A 355 0.91 0.55 6.64
CA ASP A 355 1.27 1.60 7.59
C ASP A 355 0.21 2.73 7.63
N LEU A 356 -1.03 2.42 7.26
CA LEU A 356 -2.11 3.41 7.13
C LEU A 356 -2.48 4.01 8.49
N ASN A 357 -2.41 5.35 8.60
CA ASN A 357 -2.80 6.09 9.81
C ASN A 357 -2.00 5.70 11.07
N GLU A 358 -0.73 5.34 10.92
CA GLU A 358 0.17 5.05 12.04
C GLU A 358 0.76 6.31 12.68
N ASP A 359 0.99 6.27 13.99
CA ASP A 359 1.62 7.32 14.77
C ASP A 359 3.14 7.13 14.78
N VAL A 360 3.81 7.77 13.83
CA VAL A 360 5.27 7.70 13.66
C VAL A 360 6.05 8.35 14.81
N ASN A 361 5.39 9.02 15.75
CA ASN A 361 6.05 9.58 16.93
C ASN A 361 6.31 8.53 18.02
N PHE A 362 5.66 7.37 17.94
CA PHE A 362 5.85 6.29 18.91
C PHE A 362 6.41 5.06 18.20
N ASN A 363 7.52 4.55 18.71
CA ASN A 363 8.09 3.27 18.29
C ASN A 363 7.93 2.26 19.41
N VAL A 364 7.45 1.07 19.08
CA VAL A 364 7.24 -0.06 19.99
C VAL A 364 8.16 -1.21 19.59
N LEU A 365 9.02 -1.61 20.53
CA LEU A 365 9.86 -2.81 20.42
C LEU A 365 9.34 -3.88 21.39
N ILE A 366 9.12 -5.09 20.87
CA ILE A 366 8.62 -6.22 21.65
C ILE A 366 9.77 -7.20 21.88
N TYR A 367 10.03 -7.59 23.11
CA TYR A 367 11.04 -8.60 23.46
C TYR A 367 10.35 -9.87 23.96
N LEU A 368 10.70 -11.01 23.37
CA LEU A 368 10.13 -12.30 23.73
C LEU A 368 10.93 -12.95 24.86
N LYS A 369 10.29 -13.78 25.68
CA LYS A 369 11.00 -14.59 26.69
C LYS A 369 11.97 -15.60 26.08
N SER A 370 11.72 -16.01 24.83
CA SER A 370 12.61 -16.90 24.08
C SER A 370 13.90 -16.22 23.65
N ASP A 371 13.90 -14.90 23.50
CA ASP A 371 15.07 -14.08 23.17
C ASP A 371 14.91 -12.68 23.75
N VAL A 372 15.51 -12.48 24.93
CA VAL A 372 15.42 -11.21 25.66
C VAL A 372 16.48 -10.20 25.22
N SER A 373 17.48 -10.65 24.47
CA SER A 373 18.61 -9.84 23.97
C SER A 373 18.18 -8.97 22.80
N ASP A 374 17.43 -9.54 21.87
CA ASP A 374 17.06 -8.91 20.62
C ASP A 374 15.55 -8.67 20.55
N ALA A 375 15.15 -7.52 20.02
CA ALA A 375 13.75 -7.23 19.78
C ALA A 375 13.22 -8.20 18.71
N TYR A 376 11.99 -8.68 18.91
CA TYR A 376 11.26 -9.46 17.94
C TYR A 376 11.22 -8.77 16.58
N GLY A 377 11.33 -9.56 15.51
CA GLY A 377 11.45 -9.03 14.15
C GLY A 377 12.83 -8.44 13.82
N GLY A 378 13.85 -8.64 14.66
CA GLY A 378 15.21 -8.14 14.39
C GLY A 378 15.32 -6.62 14.49
N GLY A 379 14.51 -5.99 15.34
CA GLY A 379 14.44 -4.53 15.48
C GLY A 379 13.41 -3.86 14.58
N LEU A 380 12.50 -4.63 13.97
CA LEU A 380 11.29 -4.07 13.37
C LEU A 380 10.55 -3.21 14.40
N GLN A 381 10.12 -2.04 13.94
CA GLN A 381 9.45 -1.03 14.75
C GLN A 381 7.95 -1.18 14.53
N TYR A 382 7.20 -1.38 15.61
CA TYR A 382 5.74 -1.41 15.55
C TYR A 382 5.18 -0.06 16.02
N HIS A 383 4.00 0.28 15.50
CA HIS A 383 3.37 1.58 15.74
C HIS A 383 1.94 1.43 16.26
N PHE A 384 1.45 2.47 16.91
CA PHE A 384 0.03 2.62 17.23
C PHE A 384 -0.68 3.30 16.06
N LYS A 385 -2.00 3.13 15.92
CA LYS A 385 -2.79 4.03 15.07
C LYS A 385 -2.85 5.43 15.69
N ARG A 386 -2.83 6.49 14.86
CA ARG A 386 -2.94 7.88 15.33
C ARG A 386 -4.20 8.06 16.17
N GLY A 387 -4.00 8.60 17.37
CA GLY A 387 -5.07 8.83 18.34
C GLY A 387 -5.46 7.62 19.20
N ASP A 388 -4.87 6.44 18.96
CA ASP A 388 -5.13 5.23 19.75
C ASP A 388 -3.90 4.77 20.55
N ILE A 389 -3.29 5.70 21.28
CA ILE A 389 -2.17 5.43 22.18
C ILE A 389 -2.71 4.89 23.52
N PRO A 390 -2.11 3.82 24.11
CA PRO A 390 -2.44 3.33 25.46
C PRO A 390 -2.32 4.42 26.55
N GLU A 391 -3.14 4.37 27.61
CA GLU A 391 -3.08 5.38 28.68
C GLU A 391 -1.82 5.21 29.54
N ASN A 392 -1.32 3.99 29.68
CA ASN A 392 -0.04 3.71 30.34
C ASN A 392 1.19 4.17 29.51
N VAL A 393 1.02 4.45 28.22
CA VAL A 393 2.05 5.00 27.31
C VAL A 393 2.02 6.53 27.26
N LYS A 394 0.87 7.17 27.44
CA LYS A 394 0.77 8.64 27.61
C LYS A 394 1.51 9.10 28.88
#